data_AF-A0A533Z5K7-F1
#
_entry.id   AF-A0A533Z5K7-F1
#
_cell.length_a   1.000
_cell.length_b   1.000
_cell.length_c   1.000
_cell.angle_alpha   90.00
_cell.angle_beta   90.00
_cell.angle_gamma   90.00
#
_symmetry.space_group_name_H-M   'P 1'
#
loop_
_entity.id
_entity.type
_entity.pdbx_description
1 polymer ?
#
loop_
_entity_poly.entity_id
_entity_poly.type
_entity_poly.pdbx_seq_one_letter_code
_entity_poly.pdbx_strand_id
1 'polypeptide(L)'
;MVNLKRDLIRCDVRQVERTVLDPWNTPTAAFVRPQVGYQVGHPSAHGGFGFELMDRQEYYDSVHPQTIAFEMAREIVRILTDVAHPGKERLKSQSRGALFPQVLILVQDYIATRVDYRGCHPCEVGLQTYTQRIIGLLVAGILPDVEQGEAPLLPRLNRYKPIGSTGSVHFKTVKSVQVIQASHLNFVACDTNSWEQAAVFQLEKLAKDDLVLCYARNDHLEFNIPYDFYGNPHVYEPDFIIKLTNRINIILEIKGQSREETDAKHQAARRWISAVNHWGKLGVWEFLVCRDSQLLGQELAHFCSKPYS
;
A
#
# COMPACT_ATOMS: atom_id res chain seq x y z
N MET A 1 7.71 -33.52 -20.68
CA MET A 1 6.38 -33.29 -20.08
C MET A 1 6.43 -31.89 -19.47
N VAL A 2 5.86 -30.89 -20.14
CA VAL A 2 6.03 -29.48 -19.77
C VAL A 2 5.12 -29.17 -18.59
N ASN A 3 5.67 -29.11 -17.38
CA ASN A 3 4.97 -28.58 -16.22
C ASN A 3 5.23 -27.07 -16.15
N LEU A 4 4.58 -26.32 -17.04
CA LEU A 4 4.53 -24.86 -16.97
C LEU A 4 3.65 -24.50 -15.76
N LYS A 5 4.25 -24.44 -14.57
CA LYS A 5 3.64 -23.76 -13.43
C LYS A 5 3.44 -22.32 -13.86
N ARG A 6 2.20 -21.97 -14.16
CA ARG A 6 1.79 -20.60 -14.44
C ARG A 6 1.68 -19.86 -13.12
N ASP A 7 2.42 -18.76 -13.00
CA ASP A 7 2.28 -17.88 -11.84
C ASP A 7 0.91 -17.19 -11.90
N LEU A 8 0.25 -17.18 -10.75
CA LEU A 8 -1.13 -16.69 -10.58
C LEU A 8 -1.12 -15.28 -9.96
N ILE A 9 -0.01 -14.94 -9.32
CA ILE A 9 0.19 -13.70 -8.59
C ILE A 9 1.56 -13.12 -8.91
N ARG A 10 1.65 -11.79 -8.82
CA ARG A 10 2.89 -11.04 -8.92
C ARG A 10 2.97 -10.03 -7.78
N CYS A 11 4.18 -9.84 -7.27
CA CYS A 11 4.50 -8.81 -6.29
C CYS A 11 5.98 -8.43 -6.44
N ASP A 12 6.29 -7.15 -6.67
CA ASP A 12 7.68 -6.68 -6.61
C ASP A 12 8.03 -6.34 -5.16
N VAL A 13 8.59 -7.32 -4.45
CA VAL A 13 8.97 -7.23 -3.04
C VAL A 13 9.88 -6.03 -2.75
N ARG A 14 10.69 -5.60 -3.72
CA ARG A 14 11.59 -4.44 -3.57
C ARG A 14 10.84 -3.13 -3.41
N GLN A 15 9.63 -3.05 -3.99
CA GLN A 15 8.73 -1.90 -3.93
C GLN A 15 7.76 -1.97 -2.74
N VAL A 16 7.65 -3.13 -2.08
CA VAL A 16 6.89 -3.25 -0.83
C VAL A 16 7.66 -2.56 0.27
N GLU A 17 6.98 -1.78 1.09
CA GLU A 17 7.60 -1.01 2.16
C GLU A 17 8.31 -1.88 3.21
N ARG A 18 9.28 -1.31 3.93
CA ARG A 18 10.08 -2.07 4.91
C ARG A 18 9.31 -2.30 6.21
N THR A 19 9.70 -3.35 6.93
CA THR A 19 9.34 -3.53 8.33
C THR A 19 10.59 -3.40 9.17
N VAL A 20 10.57 -2.47 10.11
CA VAL A 20 11.68 -2.22 11.01
C VAL A 20 11.28 -2.71 12.39
N LEU A 21 12.12 -3.54 13.00
CA LEU A 21 11.85 -4.06 14.33
C LEU A 21 12.24 -3.02 15.37
N ASP A 22 11.30 -2.67 16.24
CA ASP A 22 11.48 -1.76 17.37
C ASP A 22 10.89 -2.35 18.66
N PRO A 23 11.69 -3.14 19.41
CA PRO A 23 11.25 -3.75 20.66
C PRO A 23 10.89 -2.75 21.76
N TRP A 24 11.42 -1.51 21.71
CA TRP A 24 11.20 -0.50 22.74
C TRP A 24 9.80 0.10 22.67
N ASN A 25 9.27 0.21 21.45
CA ASN A 25 7.94 0.77 21.18
C ASN A 25 6.85 -0.29 20.99
N THR A 26 7.20 -1.58 21.07
CA THR A 26 6.25 -2.70 20.87
C THR A 26 6.12 -3.52 22.17
N PRO A 27 5.26 -3.10 23.13
CA PRO A 27 5.23 -3.68 24.47
C PRO A 27 4.57 -5.06 24.55
N THR A 28 3.79 -5.46 23.54
CA THR A 28 3.05 -6.72 23.53
C THR A 28 3.95 -7.90 23.18
N ALA A 29 3.92 -8.98 23.96
CA ALA A 29 4.65 -10.24 23.73
C ALA A 29 3.72 -11.37 23.25
N ALA A 30 2.79 -11.04 22.36
CA ALA A 30 1.93 -12.02 21.72
C ALA A 30 2.60 -12.49 20.43
N PHE A 31 2.96 -13.77 20.36
CA PHE A 31 3.70 -14.35 19.23
C PHE A 31 2.84 -15.30 18.41
N VAL A 32 3.16 -15.44 17.13
CA VAL A 32 2.52 -16.41 16.22
C VAL A 32 2.66 -17.80 16.81
N ARG A 33 1.53 -18.48 16.98
CA ARG A 33 1.48 -19.87 17.42
C ARG A 33 1.64 -20.81 16.22
N PRO A 34 2.73 -21.58 16.12
CA PRO A 34 2.82 -22.65 15.15
C PRO A 34 1.73 -23.68 15.40
N GLN A 35 1.02 -24.11 14.34
CA GLN A 35 0.13 -25.24 14.52
C GLN A 35 0.92 -26.56 14.59
N VAL A 36 0.87 -27.21 15.75
CA VAL A 36 1.46 -28.53 15.95
C VAL A 36 0.33 -29.57 15.93
N GLY A 37 0.31 -30.43 14.91
CA GLY A 37 -0.51 -31.65 14.86
C GLY A 37 -1.48 -31.79 13.68
N TYR A 38 -1.81 -33.05 13.35
CA TYR A 38 -2.92 -33.42 12.46
C TYR A 38 -4.23 -33.25 13.24
N GLN A 39 -5.01 -32.20 12.97
CA GLN A 39 -6.36 -32.07 13.52
C GLN A 39 -7.38 -32.58 12.49
N VAL A 40 -8.03 -33.69 12.82
CA VAL A 40 -9.07 -34.32 11.98
C VAL A 40 -10.37 -33.51 12.11
N GLY A 41 -10.77 -32.83 11.03
CA GLY A 41 -11.99 -32.03 10.96
C GLY A 41 -12.07 -31.22 9.65
N HIS A 42 -13.23 -30.63 9.34
CA HIS A 42 -13.38 -29.79 8.15
C HIS A 42 -12.34 -28.65 8.16
N PRO A 43 -11.48 -28.50 7.12
CA PRO A 43 -10.38 -27.53 7.09
C PRO A 43 -10.80 -26.05 7.26
N SER A 44 -12.09 -25.79 7.17
CA SER A 44 -12.68 -24.44 7.19
C SER A 44 -13.11 -23.98 8.59
N ALA A 45 -13.14 -24.87 9.59
CA ALA A 45 -13.81 -24.58 10.85
C ALA A 45 -12.87 -24.11 11.98
N HIS A 46 -11.61 -24.58 12.08
CA HIS A 46 -10.79 -24.34 13.29
C HIS A 46 -9.26 -24.19 13.04
N GLY A 47 -8.84 -23.74 11.85
CA GLY A 47 -7.41 -23.59 11.50
C GLY A 47 -6.86 -22.17 11.63
N GLY A 48 -7.16 -21.45 12.71
CA GLY A 48 -6.81 -20.04 12.86
C GLY A 48 -5.30 -19.79 12.95
N PHE A 49 -4.81 -18.84 12.16
CA PHE A 49 -3.56 -18.13 12.42
C PHE A 49 -3.75 -17.34 13.73
N GLY A 50 -3.09 -17.77 14.81
CA GLY A 50 -3.35 -17.31 16.17
C GLY A 50 -2.11 -16.77 16.86
N PHE A 51 -2.32 -15.92 17.86
CA PHE A 51 -1.27 -15.38 18.70
C PHE A 51 -1.42 -15.85 20.13
N GLU A 52 -0.30 -16.12 20.80
CA GLU A 52 -0.26 -16.56 22.19
C GLU A 52 0.73 -15.69 22.97
N LEU A 53 0.36 -15.31 24.19
CA LEU A 53 1.28 -14.62 25.09
C LEU A 53 2.35 -15.62 25.53
N MET A 54 3.60 -15.33 25.19
CA MET A 54 4.74 -16.19 25.51
C MET A 54 5.91 -15.34 25.97
N ASP A 55 6.76 -15.93 26.83
CA ASP A 55 8.07 -15.36 27.09
C ASP A 55 8.91 -15.36 25.80
N ARG A 56 9.72 -14.32 25.59
CA ARG A 56 10.51 -14.16 24.37
C ARG A 56 11.56 -15.27 24.23
N GLN A 57 12.25 -15.60 25.32
CA GLN A 57 13.31 -16.61 25.27
C GLN A 57 12.72 -17.99 24.99
N GLU A 58 11.61 -18.33 25.67
CA GLU A 58 10.88 -19.56 25.40
C GLU A 58 10.40 -19.65 23.94
N TYR A 59 9.92 -18.53 23.38
CA TYR A 59 9.52 -18.48 21.97
C TYR A 59 10.71 -18.69 21.01
N TYR A 60 11.85 -18.07 21.29
CA TYR A 60 13.05 -18.21 20.46
C TYR A 60 13.60 -19.64 20.47
N ASP A 61 13.52 -20.32 21.61
CA ASP A 61 14.02 -21.69 21.76
C ASP A 61 13.07 -22.72 21.10
N SER A 62 11.78 -22.41 20.98
CA SER A 62 10.75 -23.35 20.50
C SER A 62 10.30 -23.12 19.04
N VAL A 63 10.53 -21.94 18.47
CA VAL A 63 10.02 -21.58 17.13
C VAL A 63 11.14 -21.18 16.18
N HIS A 64 11.08 -21.72 14.96
CA HIS A 64 12.03 -21.41 13.90
C HIS A 64 11.48 -20.36 12.91
N PRO A 65 12.30 -19.45 12.33
CA PRO A 65 11.84 -18.43 11.39
C PRO A 65 11.06 -18.96 10.17
N GLN A 66 11.40 -20.17 9.70
CA GLN A 66 10.67 -20.79 8.58
C GLN A 66 9.24 -21.19 8.95
N THR A 67 9.01 -21.57 10.21
CA THR A 67 7.68 -21.84 10.73
C THR A 67 6.84 -20.57 10.71
N ILE A 68 7.42 -19.44 11.11
CA ILE A 68 6.76 -18.12 11.06
C ILE A 68 6.41 -17.74 9.62
N ALA A 69 7.36 -17.90 8.68
CA ALA A 69 7.13 -17.62 7.26
C ALA A 69 6.02 -18.50 6.66
N PHE A 70 5.98 -19.79 7.03
CA PHE A 70 4.93 -20.72 6.61
C PHE A 70 3.55 -20.27 7.11
N GLU A 71 3.46 -19.88 8.38
CA GLU A 71 2.23 -19.42 9.00
C GLU A 71 1.74 -18.11 8.37
N MET A 72 2.64 -17.15 8.12
CA MET A 72 2.32 -15.92 7.37
C MET A 72 1.80 -16.23 5.97
N ALA A 73 2.46 -17.12 5.23
CA ALA A 73 2.04 -17.49 3.88
C ALA A 73 0.64 -18.12 3.87
N ARG A 74 0.35 -18.96 4.87
CA ARG A 74 -0.96 -19.59 5.03
C ARG A 74 -2.05 -18.56 5.28
N GLU A 75 -1.80 -17.60 6.17
CA GLU A 75 -2.76 -16.54 6.46
C GLU A 75 -2.99 -15.61 5.26
N ILE A 76 -1.92 -15.27 4.52
CA ILE A 76 -2.06 -14.52 3.27
C ILE A 76 -2.93 -15.29 2.27
N VAL A 77 -2.68 -16.59 2.03
CA VAL A 77 -3.51 -17.40 1.13
C VAL A 77 -4.97 -17.45 1.62
N ARG A 78 -5.19 -17.58 2.92
CA ARG A 78 -6.54 -17.52 3.51
C ARG A 78 -7.21 -16.20 3.15
N ILE A 79 -6.57 -15.06 3.42
CA ILE A 79 -7.07 -13.71 3.11
C ILE A 79 -7.33 -13.53 1.60
N LEU A 80 -6.41 -13.98 0.75
CA LEU A 80 -6.55 -13.89 -0.72
C LEU A 80 -7.72 -14.72 -1.27
N THR A 81 -8.09 -15.79 -0.57
CA THR A 81 -9.19 -16.70 -0.97
C THR A 81 -10.49 -16.46 -0.20
N ASP A 82 -10.49 -15.57 0.80
CA ASP A 82 -11.66 -15.26 1.61
C ASP A 82 -12.72 -14.45 0.84
N VAL A 83 -13.99 -14.71 1.12
CA VAL A 83 -15.12 -14.21 0.32
C VAL A 83 -15.35 -12.71 0.54
N ALA A 84 -14.95 -12.20 1.71
CA ALA A 84 -15.20 -10.84 2.17
C ALA A 84 -14.31 -9.74 1.55
N HIS A 85 -13.22 -10.10 0.85
CA HIS A 85 -12.34 -9.10 0.22
C HIS A 85 -12.78 -8.78 -1.21
N PRO A 86 -13.34 -7.57 -1.49
CA PRO A 86 -13.81 -7.20 -2.82
C PRO A 86 -12.64 -7.10 -3.81
N GLY A 87 -12.79 -7.66 -5.02
CA GLY A 87 -11.80 -7.60 -6.10
C GLY A 87 -10.92 -8.84 -6.27
N LYS A 88 -11.15 -9.93 -5.51
CA LYS A 88 -10.34 -11.18 -5.57
C LYS A 88 -11.14 -12.42 -5.96
N GLU A 89 -12.30 -12.26 -6.60
CA GLU A 89 -13.26 -13.34 -6.93
C GLU A 89 -12.66 -14.48 -7.78
N ARG A 90 -11.67 -14.23 -8.64
CA ARG A 90 -10.96 -15.29 -9.39
C ARG A 90 -9.91 -16.05 -8.57
N LEU A 91 -9.22 -15.41 -7.62
CA LEU A 91 -8.31 -16.12 -6.72
C LEU A 91 -9.07 -17.16 -5.87
N LYS A 92 -10.38 -16.96 -5.66
CA LYS A 92 -11.28 -17.92 -4.99
C LYS A 92 -11.48 -19.22 -5.79
N SER A 93 -11.44 -19.18 -7.13
CA SER A 93 -11.64 -20.39 -7.96
C SER A 93 -10.34 -21.21 -8.14
N GLN A 94 -9.19 -20.65 -7.76
CA GLN A 94 -7.90 -21.32 -7.82
C GLN A 94 -7.67 -22.15 -6.55
N SER A 95 -7.02 -23.32 -6.70
CA SER A 95 -6.74 -24.17 -5.52
C SER A 95 -5.73 -23.47 -4.59
N ARG A 96 -6.02 -23.45 -3.28
CA ARG A 96 -5.08 -22.96 -2.25
C ARG A 96 -3.68 -23.57 -2.38
N GLY A 97 -3.61 -24.82 -2.85
CA GLY A 97 -2.35 -25.52 -3.10
C GLY A 97 -1.49 -24.92 -4.21
N ALA A 98 -2.07 -24.21 -5.19
CA ALA A 98 -1.32 -23.55 -6.25
C ALA A 98 -0.76 -22.18 -5.81
N LEU A 99 -1.50 -21.45 -4.97
CA LEU A 99 -1.11 -20.14 -4.46
C LEU A 99 -0.06 -20.23 -3.35
N PHE A 100 -0.15 -21.23 -2.48
CA PHE A 100 0.70 -21.31 -1.29
C PHE A 100 2.21 -21.27 -1.59
N PRO A 101 2.76 -22.06 -2.55
CA PRO A 101 4.19 -22.01 -2.86
C PRO A 101 4.65 -20.64 -3.36
N GLN A 102 3.83 -19.96 -4.17
CA GLN A 102 4.13 -18.62 -4.68
C GLN A 102 4.16 -17.60 -3.54
N VAL A 103 3.15 -17.63 -2.66
CA VAL A 103 3.09 -16.73 -1.50
C VAL A 103 4.24 -16.99 -0.53
N LEU A 104 4.59 -18.25 -0.27
CA LEU A 104 5.70 -18.60 0.61
C LEU A 104 7.03 -18.01 0.12
N ILE A 105 7.30 -18.09 -1.18
CA ILE A 105 8.49 -17.49 -1.79
C ILE A 105 8.51 -15.98 -1.56
N LEU A 106 7.38 -15.30 -1.77
CA LEU A 106 7.27 -13.85 -1.55
C LEU A 106 7.48 -13.47 -0.07
N VAL A 107 6.93 -14.24 0.86
CA VAL A 107 7.12 -14.01 2.31
C VAL A 107 8.59 -14.19 2.69
N GLN A 108 9.23 -15.25 2.21
CA GLN A 108 10.65 -15.52 2.49
C GLN A 108 11.55 -14.43 1.91
N ASP A 109 11.32 -14.03 0.66
CA ASP A 109 12.05 -12.93 0.02
C ASP A 109 11.86 -11.61 0.78
N TYR A 110 10.63 -11.31 1.19
CA TYR A 110 10.34 -10.12 1.98
C TYR A 110 11.06 -10.15 3.34
N ILE A 111 10.99 -11.25 4.08
CA ILE A 111 11.68 -11.39 5.37
C ILE A 111 13.19 -11.21 5.19
N ALA A 112 13.76 -11.77 4.12
CA ALA A 112 15.19 -11.70 3.85
C ALA A 112 15.67 -10.30 3.41
N THR A 113 14.85 -9.54 2.69
CA THR A 113 15.31 -8.31 2.00
C THR A 113 14.66 -7.01 2.47
N ARG A 114 13.51 -7.09 3.16
CA ARG A 114 12.66 -5.95 3.55
C ARG A 114 12.45 -5.81 5.05
N VAL A 115 12.91 -6.75 5.85
CA VAL A 115 12.92 -6.64 7.32
C VAL A 115 14.26 -6.11 7.80
N ASP A 116 14.24 -4.99 8.50
CA ASP A 116 15.38 -4.46 9.26
C ASP A 116 15.27 -4.93 10.70
N TYR A 117 16.13 -5.87 11.07
CA TYR A 117 16.10 -6.49 12.38
C TYR A 117 16.64 -5.59 13.49
N ARG A 118 17.39 -4.52 13.19
CA ARG A 118 18.08 -3.69 14.20
C ARG A 118 18.82 -4.49 15.30
N GLY A 119 19.36 -5.67 14.95
CA GLY A 119 20.05 -6.58 15.87
C GLY A 119 19.14 -7.47 16.72
N CYS A 120 17.81 -7.43 16.53
CA CYS A 120 16.87 -8.32 17.19
C CYS A 120 17.00 -9.77 16.70
N HIS A 121 16.53 -10.71 17.53
CA HIS A 121 16.49 -12.12 17.17
C HIS A 121 15.60 -12.36 15.93
N PRO A 122 15.96 -13.28 14.99
CA PRO A 122 15.18 -13.51 13.78
C PRO A 122 13.72 -13.86 14.01
N CYS A 123 13.41 -14.58 15.10
CA CYS A 123 12.03 -14.96 15.44
C CYS A 123 11.18 -13.79 15.93
N GLU A 124 11.76 -12.62 16.20
CA GLU A 124 11.01 -11.44 16.62
C GLU A 124 10.00 -11.02 15.53
N VAL A 125 10.22 -11.37 14.26
CA VAL A 125 9.22 -11.17 13.18
C VAL A 125 7.90 -11.89 13.43
N GLY A 126 7.91 -12.94 14.26
CA GLY A 126 6.73 -13.67 14.71
C GLY A 126 5.91 -12.96 15.76
N LEU A 127 6.35 -11.79 16.25
CA LEU A 127 5.52 -10.97 17.13
C LEU A 127 4.31 -10.45 16.38
N GLN A 128 3.15 -10.44 17.04
CA GLN A 128 1.85 -10.10 16.47
C GLN A 128 1.89 -8.82 15.64
N THR A 129 2.44 -7.75 16.20
CA THR A 129 2.54 -6.45 15.53
C THR A 129 3.31 -6.56 14.21
N TYR A 130 4.50 -7.16 14.20
CA TYR A 130 5.28 -7.27 12.96
C TYR A 130 4.63 -8.23 11.98
N THR A 131 4.12 -9.36 12.46
CA THR A 131 3.50 -10.32 11.57
C THR A 131 2.25 -9.77 10.89
N GLN A 132 1.33 -9.17 11.63
CA GLN A 132 0.13 -8.58 11.04
C GLN A 132 0.49 -7.46 10.04
N ARG A 133 1.55 -6.69 10.33
CA ARG A 133 2.06 -5.66 9.42
C ARG A 133 2.56 -6.27 8.11
N ILE A 134 3.43 -7.28 8.19
CA ILE A 134 4.02 -7.95 7.02
C ILE A 134 2.92 -8.57 6.16
N ILE A 135 1.96 -9.27 6.79
CA ILE A 135 0.79 -9.85 6.11
C ILE A 135 0.01 -8.74 5.38
N GLY A 136 -0.30 -7.63 6.05
CA GLY A 136 -1.02 -6.51 5.44
C GLY A 136 -0.30 -5.91 4.23
N LEU A 137 1.01 -5.66 4.35
CA LEU A 137 1.84 -5.13 3.27
C LEU A 137 1.87 -6.07 2.06
N LEU A 138 2.07 -7.37 2.27
CA LEU A 138 2.11 -8.36 1.20
C LEU A 138 0.72 -8.58 0.57
N VAL A 139 -0.35 -8.65 1.35
CA VAL A 139 -1.73 -8.76 0.83
C VAL A 139 -2.08 -7.58 -0.08
N ALA A 140 -1.61 -6.38 0.26
CA ALA A 140 -1.82 -5.18 -0.53
C ALA A 140 -0.92 -5.15 -1.79
N GLY A 141 0.31 -5.63 -1.70
CA GLY A 141 1.27 -5.70 -2.82
C GLY A 141 1.06 -6.85 -3.80
N ILE A 142 0.42 -7.95 -3.36
CA ILE A 142 0.09 -9.07 -4.22
C ILE A 142 -1.06 -8.69 -5.17
N LEU A 143 -0.76 -8.80 -6.46
CA LEU A 143 -1.67 -8.55 -7.59
C LEU A 143 -1.83 -9.81 -8.43
N PRO A 144 -2.95 -9.97 -9.16
CA PRO A 144 -3.08 -11.03 -10.15
C PRO A 144 -2.03 -10.89 -11.27
N ASP A 145 -1.50 -12.00 -11.76
CA ASP A 145 -0.55 -11.99 -12.88
C ASP A 145 -1.28 -11.86 -14.24
N VAL A 146 -1.48 -10.61 -14.66
CA VAL A 146 -2.18 -10.29 -15.92
C VAL A 146 -1.38 -10.74 -17.14
N GLU A 147 -0.04 -10.73 -17.08
CA GLU A 147 0.82 -11.17 -18.19
C GLU A 147 0.65 -12.66 -18.45
N GLN A 148 0.42 -13.44 -17.40
CA GLN A 148 0.08 -14.85 -17.52
C GLN A 148 -1.38 -15.08 -17.91
N GLY A 149 -2.25 -14.06 -17.90
CA GLY A 149 -3.65 -14.12 -18.31
C GLY A 149 -4.65 -14.18 -17.15
N GLU A 150 -4.26 -13.76 -15.95
CA GLU A 150 -5.20 -13.51 -14.85
C GLU A 150 -6.01 -12.23 -15.10
N ALA A 151 -7.18 -12.15 -14.47
CA ALA A 151 -8.00 -10.93 -14.59
C ALA A 151 -7.32 -9.82 -13.78
N PRO A 152 -7.20 -8.60 -14.33
CA PRO A 152 -6.62 -7.49 -13.59
C PRO A 152 -7.48 -7.12 -12.39
N LEU A 153 -6.82 -6.53 -11.39
CA LEU A 153 -7.53 -5.83 -10.32
C LEU A 153 -8.28 -4.63 -10.94
N LEU A 154 -9.56 -4.47 -10.61
CA LEU A 154 -10.39 -3.35 -11.08
C LEU A 154 -10.90 -2.54 -9.89
N PRO A 155 -11.08 -1.21 -10.04
CA PRO A 155 -11.56 -0.35 -8.98
C PRO A 155 -13.07 -0.57 -8.79
N ARG A 156 -13.50 -0.58 -7.53
CA ARG A 156 -14.92 -0.53 -7.18
C ARG A 156 -15.30 0.91 -6.89
N LEU A 157 -16.04 1.53 -7.82
CA LEU A 157 -16.44 2.92 -7.71
C LEU A 157 -17.66 3.10 -6.80
N ASN A 158 -17.80 4.32 -6.28
CA ASN A 158 -19.04 4.75 -5.64
C ASN A 158 -20.19 4.71 -6.66
N ARG A 159 -21.32 4.08 -6.29
CA ARG A 159 -22.48 3.88 -7.18
C ARG A 159 -23.20 5.19 -7.57
N TYR A 160 -23.17 6.19 -6.69
CA TYR A 160 -23.92 7.43 -6.87
C TYR A 160 -23.06 8.52 -7.52
N LYS A 161 -21.79 8.63 -7.10
CA LYS A 161 -20.85 9.63 -7.60
C LYS A 161 -19.50 8.96 -7.92
N PRO A 162 -19.40 8.23 -9.05
CA PRO A 162 -18.20 7.48 -9.41
C PRO A 162 -17.02 8.38 -9.81
N ILE A 163 -17.29 9.60 -10.27
CA ILE A 163 -16.29 10.58 -10.72
C ILE A 163 -16.63 11.95 -10.12
N GLY A 164 -15.64 12.58 -9.50
CA GLY A 164 -15.75 13.93 -8.93
C GLY A 164 -15.08 15.00 -9.80
N SER A 165 -15.32 16.27 -9.47
CA SER A 165 -14.64 17.42 -10.05
C SER A 165 -14.35 18.45 -8.97
N THR A 166 -13.17 19.06 -9.03
CA THR A 166 -12.79 20.17 -8.14
C THR A 166 -13.48 21.49 -8.50
N GLY A 167 -14.10 21.58 -9.68
CA GLY A 167 -14.78 22.80 -10.13
C GLY A 167 -16.05 23.15 -9.37
N SER A 168 -16.61 22.22 -8.58
CA SER A 168 -17.81 22.45 -7.77
C SER A 168 -17.52 22.54 -6.27
N VAL A 169 -16.26 22.65 -5.87
CA VAL A 169 -15.85 22.64 -4.47
C VAL A 169 -15.96 24.05 -3.88
N HIS A 170 -16.65 24.16 -2.75
CA HIS A 170 -16.79 25.41 -2.03
C HIS A 170 -16.88 25.13 -0.52
N PHE A 171 -15.93 25.65 0.25
CA PHE A 171 -15.95 25.61 1.69
C PHE A 171 -15.29 26.87 2.26
N LYS A 172 -15.52 27.14 3.54
CA LYS A 172 -14.91 28.24 4.27
C LYS A 172 -13.82 27.69 5.18
N THR A 173 -12.72 28.43 5.32
CA THR A 173 -11.63 28.10 6.24
C THR A 173 -11.23 29.33 7.04
N VAL A 174 -10.75 29.09 8.26
CA VAL A 174 -10.11 30.11 9.11
C VAL A 174 -8.59 30.04 9.05
N LYS A 175 -8.04 29.03 8.36
CA LYS A 175 -6.59 28.87 8.16
C LYS A 175 -6.07 29.98 7.24
N SER A 176 -4.78 30.28 7.37
CA SER A 176 -4.09 31.12 6.39
C SER A 176 -4.14 30.49 5.01
N VAL A 177 -4.31 31.31 3.97
CA VAL A 177 -4.49 30.85 2.60
C VAL A 177 -3.42 31.40 1.67
N GLN A 178 -3.05 30.61 0.68
CA GLN A 178 -2.21 31.01 -0.44
C GLN A 178 -3.06 31.07 -1.72
N VAL A 179 -2.90 32.14 -2.50
CA VAL A 179 -3.56 32.29 -3.82
C VAL A 179 -2.90 31.39 -4.84
N ILE A 180 -3.69 30.71 -5.65
CA ILE A 180 -3.23 29.80 -6.70
C ILE A 180 -3.91 30.10 -8.03
N GLN A 181 -3.29 29.71 -9.14
CA GLN A 181 -3.79 29.97 -10.50
C GLN A 181 -3.91 28.69 -11.33
N ALA A 182 -3.07 27.68 -11.09
CA ALA A 182 -3.07 26.43 -11.85
C ALA A 182 -4.08 25.40 -11.31
N SER A 183 -5.22 25.86 -10.79
CA SER A 183 -6.26 25.02 -10.19
C SER A 183 -7.65 25.59 -10.45
N HIS A 184 -8.68 24.75 -10.31
CA HIS A 184 -10.06 25.24 -10.21
C HIS A 184 -10.32 25.94 -8.86
N LEU A 185 -9.55 25.58 -7.82
CA LEU A 185 -9.63 26.23 -6.52
C LEU A 185 -8.91 27.59 -6.60
N ASN A 186 -9.45 28.59 -5.91
CA ASN A 186 -8.88 29.94 -5.86
C ASN A 186 -7.81 30.09 -4.75
N PHE A 187 -7.85 29.22 -3.75
CA PHE A 187 -6.94 29.24 -2.61
C PHE A 187 -6.56 27.82 -2.17
N VAL A 188 -5.35 27.68 -1.65
CA VAL A 188 -4.96 26.54 -0.81
C VAL A 188 -4.93 27.02 0.64
N ALA A 189 -5.71 26.38 1.51
CA ALA A 189 -5.54 26.53 2.95
C ALA A 189 -4.20 25.91 3.32
N CYS A 190 -3.32 26.63 3.99
CA CYS A 190 -2.03 26.12 4.40
C CYS A 190 -2.08 25.77 5.89
N ASP A 191 -1.69 24.56 6.26
CA ASP A 191 -1.35 24.28 7.64
C ASP A 191 -0.01 24.94 7.98
N THR A 192 0.28 25.16 9.26
CA THR A 192 1.43 25.93 9.75
C THR A 192 2.80 25.29 9.45
N ASN A 193 2.87 24.38 8.47
CA ASN A 193 4.05 23.69 8.00
C ASN A 193 4.52 24.27 6.66
N SER A 194 5.77 24.74 6.62
CA SER A 194 6.40 25.36 5.44
C SER A 194 6.48 24.43 4.22
N TRP A 195 6.42 23.11 4.40
CA TRP A 195 6.56 22.13 3.33
C TRP A 195 5.42 22.18 2.30
N GLU A 196 4.18 22.30 2.76
CA GLU A 196 3.03 22.40 1.85
C GLU A 196 3.05 23.73 1.09
N GLN A 197 3.37 24.83 1.77
CA GLN A 197 3.52 26.14 1.14
C GLN A 197 4.63 26.12 0.09
N ALA A 198 5.76 25.49 0.41
CA ALA A 198 6.85 25.31 -0.54
C ALA A 198 6.43 24.44 -1.73
N ALA A 199 5.68 23.36 -1.50
CA ALA A 199 5.14 22.52 -2.57
C ALA A 199 4.19 23.31 -3.48
N VAL A 200 3.26 24.09 -2.91
CA VAL A 200 2.33 24.96 -3.67
C VAL A 200 3.11 25.98 -4.51
N PHE A 201 4.13 26.63 -3.93
CA PHE A 201 4.98 27.56 -4.66
C PHE A 201 5.69 26.88 -5.85
N GLN A 202 6.23 25.68 -5.64
CA GLN A 202 6.88 24.93 -6.72
C GLN A 202 5.88 24.49 -7.79
N LEU A 203 4.69 24.02 -7.43
CA LEU A 203 3.66 23.61 -8.39
C LEU A 203 3.20 24.78 -9.27
N GLU A 204 3.00 25.97 -8.68
CA GLU A 204 2.67 27.18 -9.44
C GLU A 204 3.79 27.59 -10.40
N LYS A 205 5.06 27.46 -9.97
CA LYS A 205 6.21 27.69 -10.85
C LYS A 205 6.24 26.68 -11.99
N LEU A 206 6.09 25.38 -11.70
CA LEU A 206 6.08 24.31 -12.70
C LEU A 206 4.90 24.39 -13.67
N ALA A 207 3.80 25.01 -13.27
CA ALA A 207 2.68 25.31 -14.16
C ALA A 207 3.02 26.44 -15.14
N LYS A 208 3.75 27.46 -14.70
CA LYS A 208 4.28 28.52 -15.59
C LYS A 208 5.34 27.99 -16.55
N ASP A 209 6.08 26.97 -16.13
CA ASP A 209 7.10 26.29 -16.93
C ASP A 209 6.53 25.15 -17.82
N ASP A 210 5.19 25.05 -17.97
CA ASP A 210 4.47 24.06 -18.81
C ASP A 210 4.76 22.57 -18.46
N LEU A 211 5.18 22.28 -17.23
CA LEU A 211 5.32 20.90 -16.75
C LEU A 211 4.03 20.39 -16.10
N VAL A 212 3.40 21.24 -15.28
CA VAL A 212 2.15 20.94 -14.57
C VAL A 212 1.00 21.62 -15.30
N LEU A 213 0.00 20.85 -15.73
CA LEU A 213 -1.20 21.40 -16.34
C LEU A 213 -2.14 22.00 -15.29
N CYS A 214 -2.39 21.25 -14.22
CA CYS A 214 -3.15 21.71 -13.08
C CYS A 214 -2.89 20.85 -11.85
N TYR A 215 -3.26 21.35 -10.67
CA TYR A 215 -3.22 20.56 -9.44
C TYR A 215 -4.36 20.94 -8.50
N ALA A 216 -4.61 20.13 -7.48
CA ALA A 216 -5.49 20.45 -6.37
C ALA A 216 -4.96 19.85 -5.09
N ARG A 217 -4.99 20.61 -3.99
CA ARG A 217 -4.84 20.05 -2.65
C ARG A 217 -6.08 19.25 -2.32
N ASN A 218 -5.91 18.07 -1.73
CA ASN A 218 -6.99 17.24 -1.24
C ASN A 218 -7.53 17.75 0.10
N ASP A 219 -8.04 18.98 0.10
CA ASP A 219 -8.71 19.57 1.26
C ASP A 219 -10.21 19.58 1.01
N HIS A 220 -10.95 18.81 1.82
CA HIS A 220 -12.39 18.59 1.65
C HIS A 220 -12.82 18.07 0.26
N LEU A 221 -11.91 17.46 -0.52
CA LEU A 221 -12.26 16.86 -1.82
C LEU A 221 -12.81 15.43 -1.70
N GLU A 222 -12.66 14.80 -0.52
CA GLU A 222 -13.05 13.41 -0.25
C GLU A 222 -12.36 12.41 -1.19
N PHE A 223 -11.18 12.75 -1.71
CA PHE A 223 -10.37 11.79 -2.47
C PHE A 223 -9.69 10.83 -1.50
N ASN A 224 -10.40 9.75 -1.21
CA ASN A 224 -10.12 8.84 -0.11
C ASN A 224 -9.82 7.44 -0.64
N ILE A 225 -8.68 6.88 -0.26
CA ILE A 225 -8.23 5.54 -0.65
C ILE A 225 -8.38 4.61 0.57
N PRO A 226 -9.43 3.76 0.62
CA PRO A 226 -9.62 2.85 1.75
C PRO A 226 -8.59 1.74 1.74
N TYR A 227 -8.10 1.36 2.92
CA TYR A 227 -7.18 0.24 3.12
C TYR A 227 -7.36 -0.41 4.48
N ASP A 228 -6.99 -1.67 4.59
CA ASP A 228 -7.00 -2.39 5.87
C ASP A 228 -5.59 -2.41 6.47
N PHE A 229 -5.49 -2.14 7.77
CA PHE A 229 -4.24 -2.21 8.51
C PHE A 229 -4.50 -2.77 9.91
N TYR A 230 -3.74 -3.80 10.29
CA TYR A 230 -3.98 -4.57 11.51
C TYR A 230 -5.43 -5.07 11.66
N GLY A 231 -6.09 -5.41 10.55
CA GLY A 231 -7.48 -5.87 10.52
C GLY A 231 -8.52 -4.77 10.73
N ASN A 232 -8.10 -3.50 10.85
CA ASN A 232 -8.98 -2.36 10.98
C ASN A 232 -9.08 -1.61 9.64
N PRO A 233 -10.27 -1.13 9.25
CA PRO A 233 -10.41 -0.28 8.08
C PRO A 233 -9.86 1.12 8.37
N HIS A 234 -9.05 1.62 7.45
CA HIS A 234 -8.48 2.94 7.46
C HIS A 234 -8.70 3.64 6.11
N VAL A 235 -8.47 4.94 6.10
CA VAL A 235 -8.55 5.78 4.90
C VAL A 235 -7.23 6.52 4.75
N TYR A 236 -6.66 6.44 3.55
CA TYR A 236 -5.56 7.28 3.14
C TYR A 236 -6.10 8.47 2.34
N GLU A 237 -5.75 9.68 2.78
CA GLU A 237 -6.07 10.94 2.12
C GLU A 237 -4.72 11.56 1.67
N PRO A 238 -4.35 11.46 0.39
CA PRO A 238 -3.10 12.05 -0.11
C PRO A 238 -3.16 13.57 -0.10
N ASP A 239 -2.03 14.26 -0.04
CA ASP A 239 -2.00 15.73 0.06
C ASP A 239 -2.45 16.45 -1.23
N PHE A 240 -1.96 16.00 -2.39
CA PHE A 240 -2.22 16.66 -3.67
C PHE A 240 -2.53 15.68 -4.79
N ILE A 241 -3.34 16.15 -5.74
CA ILE A 241 -3.56 15.53 -7.04
C ILE A 241 -3.02 16.48 -8.09
N ILE A 242 -2.12 16.01 -8.94
CA ILE A 242 -1.48 16.82 -9.99
C ILE A 242 -1.80 16.19 -11.33
N LYS A 243 -2.01 17.02 -12.35
CA LYS A 243 -2.08 16.59 -13.73
C LYS A 243 -0.93 17.22 -14.49
N LEU A 244 -0.07 16.38 -15.06
CA LEU A 244 1.05 16.79 -15.89
C LEU A 244 0.57 17.14 -17.31
N THR A 245 1.39 17.88 -18.07
CA THR A 245 1.06 18.27 -19.45
C THR A 245 0.97 17.09 -20.40
N ASN A 246 1.71 16.00 -20.14
CA ASN A 246 1.55 14.71 -20.83
C ASN A 246 0.33 13.88 -20.39
N ARG A 247 -0.59 14.48 -19.60
CA ARG A 247 -1.87 13.92 -19.12
C ARG A 247 -1.76 12.82 -18.06
N ILE A 248 -0.57 12.53 -17.53
CA ILE A 248 -0.43 11.67 -16.35
C ILE A 248 -1.00 12.40 -15.12
N ASN A 249 -1.76 11.68 -14.31
CA ASN A 249 -2.20 12.14 -12.99
C ASN A 249 -1.23 11.62 -11.93
N ILE A 250 -0.78 12.47 -11.02
CA ILE A 250 0.10 12.11 -9.91
C ILE A 250 -0.68 12.28 -8.60
N ILE A 251 -0.70 11.23 -7.79
CA ILE A 251 -0.99 11.34 -6.36
C ILE A 251 0.31 11.72 -5.67
N LEU A 252 0.33 12.88 -5.03
CA LEU A 252 1.51 13.41 -4.34
C LEU A 252 1.29 13.42 -2.83
N GLU A 253 2.22 12.81 -2.10
CA GLU A 253 2.37 12.90 -0.66
C GLU A 253 3.58 13.78 -0.33
N ILE A 254 3.41 14.81 0.49
CA ILE A 254 4.48 15.65 1.02
C ILE A 254 4.86 15.12 2.40
N LYS A 255 6.14 14.75 2.55
CA LYS A 255 6.66 14.30 3.85
C LYS A 255 7.70 15.24 4.41
N GLY A 256 7.52 15.62 5.67
CA GLY A 256 8.58 16.18 6.49
C GLY A 256 9.66 15.12 6.84
N GLN A 257 10.73 15.56 7.51
CA GLN A 257 11.87 14.70 7.87
C GLN A 257 11.54 13.57 8.87
N SER A 258 10.35 13.52 9.48
CA SER A 258 10.00 12.44 10.43
C SER A 258 9.72 11.12 9.70
N ARG A 259 10.69 10.21 9.79
CA ARG A 259 10.50 8.78 9.56
C ARG A 259 9.77 8.19 10.76
N GLU A 260 8.48 7.92 10.61
CA GLU A 260 7.79 6.74 11.13
C GLU A 260 6.29 6.90 10.82
N GLU A 261 5.65 5.83 10.34
CA GLU A 261 4.22 5.71 9.98
C GLU A 261 3.73 6.27 8.62
N THR A 262 4.06 5.64 7.49
CA THR A 262 3.25 5.87 6.25
C THR A 262 3.32 4.74 5.21
N ASP A 263 3.85 3.58 5.59
CA ASP A 263 4.17 2.53 4.61
C ASP A 263 2.91 1.82 4.08
N ALA A 264 1.96 1.52 4.96
CA ALA A 264 0.71 0.88 4.56
C ALA A 264 -0.14 1.78 3.63
N LYS A 265 -0.14 3.09 3.86
CA LYS A 265 -0.86 4.10 3.06
C LYS A 265 -0.30 4.16 1.63
N HIS A 266 1.02 4.21 1.48
CA HIS A 266 1.68 4.16 0.18
C HIS A 266 1.37 2.87 -0.57
N GLN A 267 1.39 1.74 0.14
CA GLN A 267 1.07 0.45 -0.45
C GLN A 267 -0.38 0.40 -0.96
N ALA A 268 -1.31 0.98 -0.20
CA ALA A 268 -2.69 1.12 -0.61
C ALA A 268 -2.84 2.02 -1.85
N ALA A 269 -2.13 3.15 -1.89
CA ALA A 269 -2.11 4.05 -3.04
C ALA A 269 -1.62 3.34 -4.32
N ARG A 270 -0.49 2.62 -4.24
CA ARG A 270 0.03 1.83 -5.37
C ARG A 270 -0.96 0.77 -5.86
N ARG A 271 -1.64 0.08 -4.93
CA ARG A 271 -2.68 -0.90 -5.26
C ARG A 271 -3.86 -0.25 -5.98
N TRP A 272 -4.32 0.90 -5.47
CA TRP A 272 -5.40 1.67 -6.09
C TRP A 272 -5.04 2.13 -7.50
N ILE A 273 -3.81 2.65 -7.69
CA ILE A 273 -3.30 3.06 -9.00
C ILE A 273 -3.26 1.90 -9.98
N SER A 274 -2.76 0.74 -9.56
CA SER A 274 -2.78 -0.46 -10.41
C SER A 274 -4.19 -0.80 -10.86
N ALA A 275 -5.18 -0.73 -9.96
CA ALA A 275 -6.56 -0.99 -10.33
C ALA A 275 -7.10 0.03 -11.34
N VAL A 276 -6.89 1.32 -11.08
CA VAL A 276 -7.38 2.42 -11.93
C VAL A 276 -6.72 2.41 -13.30
N ASN A 277 -5.41 2.17 -13.38
CA ASN A 277 -4.67 2.10 -14.64
C ASN A 277 -5.14 0.90 -15.48
N HIS A 278 -5.39 -0.27 -14.88
CA HIS A 278 -5.97 -1.40 -15.60
C HIS A 278 -7.39 -1.13 -16.10
N TRP A 279 -8.18 -0.35 -15.35
CA TRP A 279 -9.51 0.05 -15.79
C TRP A 279 -9.46 1.05 -16.96
N GLY A 280 -8.40 1.88 -17.02
CA GLY A 280 -8.06 2.76 -18.14
C GLY A 280 -8.96 3.97 -18.34
N LYS A 281 -10.11 4.06 -17.65
CA LYS A 281 -11.09 5.13 -17.87
C LYS A 281 -10.75 6.47 -17.22
N LEU A 282 -9.76 6.53 -16.32
CA LEU A 282 -9.34 7.76 -15.63
C LEU A 282 -7.97 8.26 -16.10
N GLY A 283 -7.48 7.77 -17.24
CA GLY A 283 -6.12 8.02 -17.70
C GLY A 283 -5.07 7.25 -16.89
N VAL A 284 -3.81 7.66 -17.03
CA VAL A 284 -2.68 7.06 -16.32
C VAL A 284 -2.48 7.78 -14.99
N TRP A 285 -2.26 7.00 -13.93
CA TRP A 285 -1.99 7.46 -12.58
C TRP A 285 -0.64 6.95 -12.09
N GLU A 286 0.08 7.78 -11.35
CA GLU A 286 1.35 7.45 -10.70
C GLU A 286 1.38 8.02 -9.27
N PHE A 287 2.25 7.46 -8.43
CA PHE A 287 2.40 7.86 -7.03
C PHE A 287 3.78 8.45 -6.77
N LEU A 288 3.81 9.62 -6.15
CA LEU A 288 5.05 10.30 -5.77
C LEU A 288 5.00 10.66 -4.28
N VAL A 289 6.07 10.33 -3.57
CA VAL A 289 6.30 10.75 -2.19
C VAL A 289 7.47 11.72 -2.19
N CYS A 290 7.19 13.00 -2.02
CA CYS A 290 8.19 14.06 -2.04
C CYS A 290 8.65 14.35 -0.60
N ARG A 291 9.94 14.16 -0.33
CA ARG A 291 10.57 14.43 0.97
C ARG A 291 11.31 15.75 1.03
N ASP A 292 11.51 16.36 -0.13
CA ASP A 292 12.15 17.65 -0.28
C ASP A 292 11.44 18.40 -1.41
N SER A 293 10.67 19.43 -1.02
CA SER A 293 9.90 20.23 -1.97
C SER A 293 10.77 20.89 -3.04
N GLN A 294 12.07 21.10 -2.79
CA GLN A 294 12.99 21.66 -3.79
C GLN A 294 13.27 20.68 -4.95
N LEU A 295 13.16 19.37 -4.69
CA LEU A 295 13.39 18.32 -5.70
C LEU A 295 12.12 17.95 -6.48
N LEU A 296 10.95 18.46 -6.07
CA LEU A 296 9.65 18.13 -6.66
C LEU A 296 9.63 18.30 -8.18
N GLY A 297 10.24 19.36 -8.72
CA GLY A 297 10.31 19.59 -10.17
C GLY A 297 11.09 18.51 -10.92
N GLN A 298 12.21 18.06 -10.35
CA GLN A 298 13.01 16.98 -10.95
C GLN A 298 12.27 15.64 -10.89
N GLU A 299 11.61 15.36 -9.77
CA GLU A 299 10.83 14.14 -9.57
C GLU A 299 9.63 14.08 -10.53
N LEU A 300 8.90 15.19 -10.72
CA LEU A 300 7.78 15.27 -11.68
C LEU A 300 8.26 15.15 -13.13
N ALA A 301 9.39 15.76 -13.49
CA ALA A 301 9.95 15.66 -14.83
C ALA A 301 10.32 14.22 -15.23
N HIS A 302 10.68 13.36 -14.26
CA HIS A 302 10.92 11.94 -14.51
C HIS A 302 9.69 11.20 -15.04
N PHE A 303 8.48 11.60 -14.67
CA PHE A 303 7.26 10.99 -15.20
C PHE A 303 6.92 11.46 -16.62
N CYS A 304 7.41 12.62 -17.03
CA CYS A 304 7.26 13.13 -18.39
C CYS A 304 8.16 12.39 -19.40
N SER A 305 9.29 11.85 -18.96
CA SER A 305 10.23 11.11 -19.81
C SER A 305 9.93 9.61 -19.93
N LYS A 306 9.03 9.07 -19.11
CA LYS A 306 8.60 7.68 -19.21
C LYS A 306 7.67 7.49 -20.42
N PRO A 307 7.94 6.52 -21.31
CA PRO A 307 6.99 6.14 -22.34
C PRO A 307 5.82 5.41 -21.68
N TYR A 308 4.61 5.96 -21.78
CA TYR A 308 3.37 5.23 -21.54
C TYR A 308 2.75 4.96 -22.91
N SER A 309 2.74 3.68 -23.28
CA SER A 309 2.15 3.14 -24.52
C SER A 309 0.69 2.79 -24.33
#